data_AF-A0A2A5JLR4-F1
#
_entry.id   AF-A0A2A5JLR4-F1
#
_cell.length_a   1.000
_cell.length_b   1.000
_cell.length_c   1.000
_cell.angle_alpha   90.00
_cell.angle_beta   90.00
_cell.angle_gamma   90.00
#
_symmetry.space_group_name_H-M   'P 1'
#
loop_
_entity.id
_entity.type
_entity.pdbx_description
1 polymer ?
#
loop_
_entity_poly.entity_id
_entity_poly.type
_entity_poly.pdbx_seq_one_letter_code
_entity_poly.pdbx_strand_id
1 'polypeptide(L)'
;MDKELHISAAEGWYSFRIDASGELEFKRVALWVADKQGSVRGLISGTANKKFANYLYNAPYTHGGYIHWDDMTPDQQKKAKQDCQIDIDRLKELQAEDANV
;
A
#
# COMPACT_ATOMS: atom_id res chain seq x y z
N MET A 1 11.45 -17.12 21.42
CA MET A 1 11.02 -17.52 20.07
C MET A 1 10.94 -16.23 19.26
N ASP A 2 11.90 -16.01 18.36
CA ASP A 2 11.85 -14.84 17.48
C ASP A 2 10.61 -14.96 16.59
N LYS A 3 9.73 -13.97 16.64
CA LYS A 3 8.60 -13.90 15.70
C LYS A 3 9.16 -13.56 14.32
N GLU A 4 8.75 -14.31 13.30
CA GLU A 4 9.17 -14.11 11.92
C GLU A 4 8.44 -12.91 11.30
N LEU A 5 9.07 -12.28 10.31
CA LEU A 5 8.43 -11.26 9.49
C LEU A 5 7.47 -11.96 8.52
N HIS A 6 6.18 -11.63 8.55
CA HIS A 6 5.23 -12.19 7.59
C HIS A 6 4.85 -11.14 6.55
N ILE A 7 4.98 -11.52 5.28
CA ILE A 7 4.60 -10.69 4.14
C ILE A 7 3.49 -11.40 3.37
N SER A 8 2.42 -10.68 3.03
CA SER A 8 1.32 -11.23 2.23
C SER A 8 0.78 -10.23 1.21
N ALA A 9 0.16 -10.74 0.15
CA ALA A 9 -0.48 -9.93 -0.86
C ALA A 9 -1.64 -9.10 -0.27
N ALA A 10 -1.71 -7.82 -0.60
CA ALA A 10 -2.76 -6.92 -0.14
C ALA A 10 -3.76 -6.62 -1.27
N GLU A 11 -4.44 -7.63 -1.81
CA GLU A 11 -5.40 -7.44 -2.91
C GLU A 11 -6.55 -6.51 -2.53
N GLY A 12 -6.91 -5.57 -3.41
CA GLY A 12 -8.03 -4.64 -3.18
C GLY A 12 -7.84 -3.60 -2.07
N TRP A 13 -6.71 -3.59 -1.35
CA TRP A 13 -6.45 -2.68 -0.23
C TRP A 13 -5.80 -1.35 -0.62
N TYR A 14 -6.26 -0.26 -0.01
CA TYR A 14 -5.70 1.07 -0.21
C TYR A 14 -5.41 1.71 1.13
N SER A 15 -4.28 2.42 1.23
CA SER A 15 -4.09 3.39 2.29
C SER A 15 -4.71 4.70 1.84
N PHE A 16 -5.46 5.36 2.71
CA PHE A 16 -5.96 6.70 2.46
C PHE A 16 -5.44 7.66 3.52
N ARG A 17 -5.28 8.93 3.17
CA ARG A 17 -5.00 10.01 4.12
C ARG A 17 -5.67 11.30 3.67
N ILE A 18 -5.90 12.19 4.61
CA ILE A 18 -6.22 13.58 4.33
C ILE A 18 -4.90 14.36 4.39
N ASP A 19 -4.52 14.99 3.28
CA ASP A 19 -3.28 15.76 3.21
C ASP A 19 -3.40 17.13 3.92
N ALA A 20 -2.33 17.93 3.90
CA ALA A 20 -2.35 19.25 4.55
C ALA A 20 -3.31 20.25 3.89
N SER A 21 -3.73 20.01 2.64
CA SER A 21 -4.73 20.83 1.94
C SER A 21 -6.18 20.42 2.27
N GLY A 22 -6.36 19.30 2.97
CA GLY A 22 -7.68 18.71 3.23
C GLY A 22 -8.15 17.77 2.14
N GLU A 23 -7.31 17.48 1.14
CA GLU A 23 -7.65 16.57 0.05
C GLU A 23 -7.44 15.11 0.46
N LEU A 24 -8.38 14.27 0.02
CA LEU A 24 -8.31 12.83 0.21
C LEU A 24 -7.36 12.23 -0.85
N GLU A 25 -6.30 11.60 -0.37
CA GLU A 25 -5.33 10.88 -1.20
C GLU A 25 -5.43 9.38 -0.93
N PHE A 26 -5.36 8.59 -2.01
CA PHE A 26 -5.28 7.14 -1.93
C PHE A 26 -3.96 6.63 -2.49
N LYS A 27 -3.46 5.55 -1.90
CA LYS A 27 -2.35 4.77 -2.44
C LYS A 27 -2.65 3.29 -2.35
N ARG A 28 -2.37 2.55 -3.42
CA ARG A 28 -2.57 1.10 -3.49
C ARG A 28 -1.58 0.41 -2.55
N VAL A 29 -2.10 -0.43 -1.65
CA VAL A 29 -1.27 -1.30 -0.81
C VAL A 29 -0.87 -2.51 -1.63
N ALA A 30 0.43 -2.72 -1.77
CA ALA A 30 0.98 -3.89 -2.45
C ALA A 30 1.02 -5.11 -1.53
N LEU A 31 1.56 -4.92 -0.33
CA LEU A 31 1.84 -5.99 0.62
C LEU A 31 1.43 -5.60 2.02
N TRP A 32 1.00 -6.58 2.79
CA TRP A 32 0.91 -6.49 4.23
C TRP A 32 2.19 -7.04 4.84
N VAL A 33 2.73 -6.32 5.82
CA VAL A 33 3.88 -6.76 6.60
C VAL A 33 3.50 -6.78 8.07
N ALA A 34 3.65 -7.94 8.70
CA ALA A 34 3.53 -8.10 10.14
C ALA A 34 4.93 -8.16 10.78
N ASP A 35 5.24 -7.21 11.66
CA ASP A 35 6.53 -7.19 12.35
C ASP A 35 6.60 -8.19 13.52
N LYS A 36 7.79 -8.30 14.14
CA LYS A 36 8.05 -9.20 15.26
C LYS A 36 7.17 -8.92 16.49
N GLN A 37 6.53 -7.76 16.58
CA GLN A 37 5.64 -7.40 17.68
C GLN A 37 4.18 -7.77 17.36
N GLY A 38 3.90 -8.18 16.12
CA GLY A 38 2.57 -8.48 15.61
C GLY A 38 1.88 -7.27 14.97
N SER A 39 2.58 -6.16 14.79
CA SER A 39 2.01 -4.95 14.15
C SER A 39 1.93 -5.16 12.64
N VAL A 40 0.73 -5.05 12.09
CA VAL A 40 0.50 -5.15 10.64
C VAL A 40 0.50 -3.76 10.02
N ARG A 41 1.24 -3.58 8.93
CA ARG A 41 1.32 -2.34 8.16
C ARG A 41 1.29 -2.60 6.66
N GLY A 42 0.66 -1.69 5.93
CA GLY A 42 0.55 -1.74 4.49
C GLY A 42 1.75 -1.06 3.84
N LEU A 43 2.38 -1.78 2.92
CA LEU A 43 3.42 -1.28 2.05
C LEU A 43 2.80 -0.78 0.75
N ILE A 44 3.10 0.46 0.41
CA ILE A 44 2.57 1.17 -0.76
C ILE A 44 3.73 1.56 -1.69
N SER A 45 3.48 1.71 -2.99
CA SER A 45 4.53 2.25 -3.87
C SER A 45 4.64 3.77 -3.70
N GLY A 46 5.88 4.27 -3.75
CA GLY A 46 6.16 5.71 -3.65
C GLY A 46 6.16 6.38 -5.01
N THR A 47 5.60 7.59 -5.09
CA THR A 47 5.58 8.43 -6.29
C THR A 47 6.72 9.48 -6.33
N ALA A 48 7.54 9.57 -5.28
CA ALA A 48 8.48 10.67 -5.08
C ALA A 48 9.62 10.73 -6.14
N ASN A 49 9.86 9.65 -6.89
CA ASN A 49 10.80 9.65 -8.01
C ASN A 49 10.54 8.45 -8.92
N LYS A 50 10.43 8.65 -10.24
CA LYS A 50 10.33 7.54 -11.22
C LYS A 50 11.54 6.60 -11.16
N LYS A 51 12.69 7.09 -10.68
CA LYS A 51 13.91 6.28 -10.45
C LYS A 51 13.83 5.39 -9.19
N PHE A 52 12.90 5.69 -8.27
CA PHE A 52 12.66 4.97 -7.00
C PHE A 52 11.28 4.28 -6.96
N ALA A 53 10.59 4.15 -8.10
CA ALA A 53 9.35 3.38 -8.23
C ALA A 53 9.49 1.89 -7.80
N ASN A 54 10.71 1.46 -7.46
CA ASN A 54 11.10 0.14 -7.00
C ASN A 54 11.07 -0.03 -5.47
N TYR A 55 10.77 1.01 -4.68
CA TYR A 55 10.72 0.90 -3.23
C TYR A 55 9.28 0.95 -2.73
N LEU A 56 8.94 -0.08 -1.96
CA LEU A 56 7.75 -0.11 -1.13
C LEU A 56 8.03 0.68 0.15
N TYR A 57 7.14 1.61 0.46
CA TYR A 57 7.22 2.46 1.65
C TYR A 57 6.07 2.13 2.59
N ASN A 58 6.29 2.35 3.88
CA ASN A 58 5.18 2.37 4.82
C ASN A 58 4.20 3.48 4.41
N ALA A 59 2.91 3.16 4.42
CA ALA A 59 1.89 4.19 4.25
C ALA A 59 2.08 5.28 5.32
N PRO A 60 2.07 6.57 4.93
CA PRO A 60 2.18 7.65 5.90
C PRO A 60 1.03 7.57 6.91
N TYR A 61 1.37 7.62 8.21
CA TYR A 61 0.43 7.39 9.32
C TYR A 61 -0.47 8.60 9.67
N THR A 62 -0.18 9.78 9.13
CA THR A 62 -0.86 11.02 9.54
C THR A 62 -2.26 11.12 8.92
N HIS A 63 -3.29 11.13 9.78
CA HIS A 63 -4.70 11.36 9.42
C HIS A 63 -5.23 10.44 8.31
N GLY A 64 -4.98 9.14 8.48
CA GLY A 64 -5.31 8.14 7.47
C GLY A 64 -5.60 6.76 8.04
N GLY A 65 -5.87 5.81 7.15
CA GLY A 65 -6.16 4.43 7.47
C GLY A 65 -6.06 3.53 6.25
N TYR A 66 -6.59 2.32 6.38
CA TYR A 66 -6.70 1.37 5.30
C TYR A 66 -8.17 1.09 5.00
N ILE A 67 -8.49 0.92 3.72
CA ILE A 67 -9.84 0.64 3.26
C ILE A 67 -9.77 -0.35 2.09
N HIS A 68 -10.66 -1.35 2.09
CA HIS A 68 -10.78 -2.28 0.99
C HIS A 68 -11.62 -1.65 -0.14
N TRP A 69 -11.34 -2.02 -1.38
CA TRP A 69 -12.04 -1.51 -2.57
C TRP A 69 -13.57 -1.61 -2.46
N ASP A 70 -14.06 -2.72 -1.92
CA ASP A 70 -15.49 -2.99 -1.78
C ASP A 70 -16.17 -2.11 -0.70
N ASP A 71 -15.39 -1.56 0.24
CA ASP A 71 -15.88 -0.67 1.29
C ASP A 71 -15.85 0.81 0.88
N MET A 72 -15.32 1.11 -0.30
CA MET A 72 -15.23 2.48 -0.82
C MET A 72 -16.56 2.94 -1.45
N THR A 73 -16.87 4.23 -1.29
CA THR A 73 -17.91 4.87 -2.11
C THR A 73 -17.48 5.01 -3.56
N PRO A 74 -18.40 5.19 -4.53
CA PRO A 74 -18.05 5.40 -5.93
C PRO A 74 -17.08 6.56 -6.17
N ASP A 75 -17.22 7.65 -5.40
CA ASP A 75 -16.32 8.81 -5.50
C ASP A 75 -14.91 8.49 -4.99
N GLN A 76 -14.81 7.71 -3.91
CA GLN A 76 -13.53 7.23 -3.38
C GLN A 76 -12.86 6.28 -4.37
N GLN A 77 -13.59 5.34 -4.96
CA GLN A 77 -13.08 4.45 -6.00
C GLN A 77 -12.56 5.22 -7.23
N LYS A 78 -13.28 6.28 -7.64
CA LYS A 78 -12.86 7.16 -8.73
C LYS A 78 -11.57 7.90 -8.38
N LYS A 79 -11.46 8.47 -7.18
CA LYS A 79 -10.24 9.15 -6.70
C LYS A 79 -9.07 8.18 -6.55
N ALA A 80 -9.31 6.98 -6.02
CA ALA A 80 -8.30 5.94 -5.88
C ALA A 80 -7.70 5.53 -7.22
N LYS A 81 -8.52 5.38 -8.27
CA LYS A 81 -8.04 5.14 -9.64
C LYS A 81 -7.19 6.29 -10.21
N GLN A 82 -7.51 7.53 -9.86
CA GLN A 82 -6.76 8.71 -10.30
C GLN A 82 -5.39 8.81 -9.62
N ASP A 83 -5.35 8.56 -8.31
CA ASP A 83 -4.13 8.67 -7.49
C ASP A 83 -3.20 7.48 -7.68
N CYS A 84 -3.76 6.27 -7.82
CA CYS A 84 -3.03 5.02 -7.91
C CYS A 84 -2.68 4.67 -9.36
N GLN A 85 -1.90 5.52 -10.03
CA GLN A 85 -1.31 5.21 -11.35
C GLN A 85 -0.21 4.12 -11.29
N ILE A 86 -0.28 3.22 -10.32
CA ILE A 86 0.76 2.25 -10.02
C ILE A 86 0.54 1.02 -10.90
N ASP A 87 1.59 0.61 -11.58
CA ASP A 87 1.60 -0.61 -12.38
C ASP A 87 1.52 -1.85 -11.46
N ILE A 88 0.33 -2.46 -11.41
CA ILE A 88 0.03 -3.63 -10.56
C ILE A 88 0.84 -4.85 -10.99
N ASP A 89 1.22 -4.96 -12.26
CA ASP A 89 1.93 -6.13 -12.76
C ASP A 89 3.38 -6.18 -12.23
N ARG A 90 4.00 -5.01 -11.99
CA ARG A 90 5.32 -4.93 -11.37
C ARG A 90 5.32 -5.28 -9.87
N LEU A 91 4.19 -5.12 -9.17
CA LEU A 91 4.05 -5.52 -7.75
C LEU A 91 4.01 -7.04 -7.57
N LYS A 92 3.44 -7.76 -8.55
CA LYS A 92 3.42 -9.23 -8.57
C LYS A 92 4.83 -9.81 -8.77
N GLU A 93 5.68 -9.12 -9.53
CA GLU A 93 7.07 -9.55 -9.75
C GLU A 93 7.90 -9.48 -8.47
N LEU A 94 7.71 -8.46 -7.62
CA LEU A 94 8.38 -8.37 -6.31
C LEU A 94 7.93 -9.44 -5.31
N GLN A 95 6.68 -9.92 -5.41
CA GLN A 95 6.19 -11.05 -4.60
C GLN A 95 6.87 -12.37 -4.97
N ALA A 96 7.17 -12.56 -6.26
CA ALA A 96 7.78 -13.79 -6.76
C ALA A 96 9.28 -13.90 -6.40
N GLU A 97 9.98 -12.79 -6.24
CA GLU A 97 11.39 -12.78 -5.84
C GLU A 97 11.57 -13.15 -4.35
N ASP A 98 10.66 -12.74 -3.47
CA ASP A 98 10.73 -13.04 -2.03
C ASP A 98 10.34 -14.49 -1.69
N ALA A 99 9.44 -15.09 -2.48
CA ALA A 99 9.04 -16.50 -2.32
C ALA A 99 10.12 -17.51 -2.78
N ASN A 100 11.21 -17.04 -3.40
CA ASN A 100 12.31 -17.86 -3.91
C ASN A 100 13.60 -17.74 -3.06
N VAL A 101 13.53 -17.13 -1.87
CA VAL A 101 14.64 -17.04 -0.90
C VAL A 101 14.41 -17.97 0.27
#